data_AF-A0A7V0M1Q0-F1
#
_entry.id   AF-A0A7V0M1Q0-F1
#
_cell.length_a   1.000
_cell.length_b   1.000
_cell.length_c   1.000
_cell.angle_alpha   90.00
_cell.angle_beta   90.00
_cell.angle_gamma   90.00
#
_symmetry.space_group_name_H-M   'P 1'
#
loop_
_entity.id
_entity.type
_entity.pdbx_description
1 polymer ?
#
loop_
_entity_poly.entity_id
_entity_poly.type
_entity_poly.pdbx_seq_one_letter_code
_entity_poly.pdbx_strand_id
1 'polypeptide(L)' 'MAGKAFDRLVSIMNRLRQPDGCPWDQEQTHRSLRRYLLEETYEVLETLDNEDFSELKEELG' A
#
# COMPACT_ATOMS: atom_id res chain seq x y z
N MET A 1 4.95 1.47 20.23
CA MET A 1 4.86 2.54 19.21
C MET A 1 5.19 1.90 17.88
N ALA A 2 4.49 2.25 16.79
CA ALA A 2 4.82 1.71 15.48
C ALA A 2 6.30 1.98 15.15
N GLY A 3 6.93 1.11 14.35
CA GLY A 3 8.35 1.28 14.00
C GLY A 3 8.57 2.55 13.17
N LYS A 4 9.77 3.14 13.24
CA LYS A 4 10.13 4.39 12.50
C LYS A 4 9.77 4.36 11.01
N ALA A 5 9.85 3.19 10.37
CA ALA A 5 9.49 3.02 8.96
C ALA A 5 7.99 3.21 8.72
N PHE A 6 7.15 2.70 9.62
CA PHE A 6 5.70 2.88 9.56
C PHE A 6 5.30 4.34 9.77
N ASP A 7 5.93 5.04 10.72
CA ASP A 7 5.69 6.48 10.92
C ASP A 7 6.03 7.28 9.65
N ARG A 8 7.11 6.92 8.96
CA ARG A 8 7.48 7.51 7.67
C ARG A 8 6.43 7.22 6.59
N LEU A 9 5.94 5.99 6.49
CA LEU A 9 4.87 5.61 5.55
C LEU A 9 3.61 6.47 5.78
N VAL A 10 3.15 6.59 7.03
CA VAL A 10 1.99 7.41 7.39
C VAL A 10 2.21 8.88 7.03
N SER A 11 3.42 9.42 7.29
CA SER A 11 3.76 10.79 6.91
C SER A 11 3.73 11.02 5.39
N ILE A 12 4.17 10.03 4.59
CA ILE A 12 4.12 10.09 3.13
C ILE A 12 2.67 10.09 2.65
N MET A 13 1.85 9.15 3.14
CA MET A 13 0.42 9.10 2.80
C MET A 13 -0.29 10.39 3.15
N ASN A 14 0.03 10.99 4.30
CA ASN A 14 -0.53 12.28 4.69
C ASN A 14 -0.11 13.41 3.74
N ARG A 15 1.16 13.46 3.32
CA ARG A 15 1.68 14.46 2.37
C ARG A 15 0.99 14.35 1.00
N LEU A 16 0.80 13.12 0.50
CA LEU A 16 0.18 12.85 -0.79
C LEU A 16 -1.29 13.31 -0.85
N ARG A 17 -2.00 13.26 0.28
CA ARG A 17 -3.42 13.64 0.38
C ARG A 17 -3.67 15.08 0.82
N GLN A 18 -2.62 15.90 0.98
CA GLN A 18 -2.78 17.34 1.24
C GLN A 18 -3.36 18.08 0.01
N PRO A 19 -3.93 19.29 0.18
CA PRO A 19 -4.49 20.06 -0.94
C PRO A 19 -3.53 20.31 -2.11
N ASP A 20 -2.23 20.43 -1.85
CA ASP A 20 -1.16 20.57 -2.84
C ASP A 20 -0.44 19.24 -3.15
N GLY A 21 -1.04 18.12 -2.73
CA GLY A 21 -0.53 16.76 -2.92
C GLY A 21 -0.91 16.16 -4.28
N CYS A 22 -0.82 14.84 -4.37
CA CYS A 22 -1.17 14.10 -5.59
C CYS A 22 -2.69 14.13 -5.81
N PRO A 23 -3.19 14.61 -6.97
CA PRO A 23 -4.63 14.67 -7.25
C PRO A 23 -5.30 13.29 -7.18
N TRP A 24 -4.63 12.25 -7.69
CA TRP A 24 -5.17 10.89 -7.66
C TRP A 24 -5.38 10.38 -6.23
N ASP A 25 -4.40 10.57 -5.34
CA ASP A 25 -4.49 10.13 -3.93
C ASP A 25 -5.56 10.87 -3.13
N GLN A 26 -5.78 12.15 -3.46
CA GLN A 26 -6.83 12.97 -2.88
C GLN A 26 -8.23 12.46 -3.26
N GLU A 27 -8.42 12.03 -4.51
CA GLU A 27 -9.70 11.53 -5.02
C GLU A 27 -10.04 10.12 -4.51
N GLN A 28 -9.08 9.38 -3.94
CA GLN A 28 -9.31 8.01 -3.49
C GLN A 28 -10.22 7.92 -2.25
N THR A 29 -11.10 6.90 -2.29
CA THR A 29 -11.99 6.49 -1.21
C THR A 29 -11.78 5.00 -0.92
N HIS A 30 -12.26 4.50 0.23
CA HIS A 30 -12.24 3.05 0.49
C HIS A 30 -12.94 2.23 -0.60
N ARG A 31 -13.95 2.80 -1.28
CA ARG A 31 -14.66 2.13 -2.36
C ARG A 31 -13.84 2.06 -3.65
N SER A 32 -13.13 3.13 -4.02
CA SER A 32 -12.26 3.13 -5.21
C SER A 32 -11.03 2.24 -5.00
N LEU A 33 -10.51 2.18 -3.77
CA LEU A 33 -9.33 1.38 -3.44
C LEU A 33 -9.60 -0.12 -3.32
N ARG A 34 -10.86 -0.55 -3.22
CA ARG A 34 -11.22 -1.97 -3.01
C ARG A 34 -10.62 -2.92 -4.06
N ARG A 35 -10.55 -2.52 -5.33
CA ARG A 35 -10.00 -3.38 -6.39
C ARG A 35 -8.51 -3.62 -6.19
N TYR A 36 -7.77 -2.57 -5.83
CA TYR A 36 -6.32 -2.64 -5.62
C TYR A 36 -6.01 -3.47 -4.39
N LEU A 37 -6.77 -3.29 -3.30
CA LEU A 37 -6.62 -4.17 -2.13
C LEU A 37 -6.83 -5.65 -2.47
N LEU A 38 -7.76 -5.96 -3.38
CA LEU A 38 -7.99 -7.33 -3.82
C LEU A 38 -6.84 -7.84 -4.69
N GLU A 39 -6.38 -7.04 -5.65
CA GLU A 39 -5.24 -7.35 -6.54
C GLU A 39 -3.98 -7.68 -5.72
N GLU A 40 -3.58 -6.79 -4.82
CA GLU A 40 -2.39 -6.95 -3.95
C GLU A 40 -2.53 -8.18 -3.02
N THR A 41 -3.76 -8.49 -2.59
CA THR A 41 -3.99 -9.72 -1.81
C THR A 41 -3.70 -10.98 -2.64
N TYR A 42 -4.08 -10.98 -3.92
CA TYR A 42 -3.78 -12.09 -4.81
C TYR A 42 -2.28 -12.19 -5.11
N GLU A 43 -1.59 -11.06 -5.29
CA GLU A 43 -0.13 -11.03 -5.48
C GLU A 43 0.62 -11.59 -4.26
N VAL A 44 0.22 -11.18 -3.05
CA VAL A 44 0.74 -11.79 -1.80
C VAL A 44 0.48 -13.30 -1.74
N LEU A 45 -0.70 -13.77 -2.14
CA LEU A 45 -0.99 -15.21 -2.15
C LEU A 45 -0.15 -15.95 -3.19
N GLU A 46 0.05 -15.37 -4.37
CA GLU A 46 0.89 -15.96 -5.42
C GLU A 46 2.35 -16.10 -4.97
N THR A 47 2.91 -15.10 -4.29
CA THR A 47 4.28 -15.20 -3.75
C THR A 47 4.41 -16.28 -2.68
N LEU A 48 3.38 -16.50 -1.86
CA LEU A 48 3.33 -17.61 -0.91
C LEU A 48 3.27 -18.98 -1.59
N ASP A 49 2.41 -19.12 -2.60
CA ASP A 49 2.26 -20.36 -3.37
C ASP A 49 3.56 -20.74 -4.12
N ASN A 50 4.32 -19.73 -4.56
CA ASN A 50 5.59 -19.89 -5.26
C ASN A 50 6.81 -19.97 -4.33
N GLU A 51 6.63 -19.84 -3.01
CA GLU A 51 7.70 -19.75 -2.01
C GLU A 51 8.75 -18.64 -2.30
N ASP A 52 8.34 -17.56 -2.99
CA ASP A 52 9.21 -16.42 -3.29
C ASP A 52 9.14 -15.37 -2.17
N PHE A 53 9.94 -15.59 -1.14
CA PHE A 53 10.00 -14.70 0.01
C PHE A 53 10.70 -13.36 -0.28
N SER A 54 11.39 -13.23 -1.42
CA SER A 54 11.95 -11.95 -1.83
C SER A 54 10.81 -11.05 -2.33
N GLU A 55 9.99 -11.58 -3.23
CA GLU A 55 8.83 -10.86 -3.78
C GLU A 55 7.76 -10.63 -2.71
N LEU A 56 7.52 -11.60 -1.82
CA LEU A 56 6.56 -11.46 -0.71
C LEU A 56 6.81 -10.20 0.12
N LYS A 57 8.09 -9.82 0.29
CA LYS A 57 8.44 -8.60 1.03
C LYS A 57 8.01 -7.35 0.29
N GLU A 58 8.09 -7.34 -1.04
CA GLU A 58 7.68 -6.22 -1.88
C GLU A 58 6.15 -6.07 -1.87
N GLU A 59 5.41 -7.17 -2.02
CA GLU A 59 3.93 -7.16 -2.04
C GLU A 59 3.29 -6.80 -0.68
N LEU A 60 4.01 -6.98 0.42
CA LEU A 60 3.55 -6.54 1.75
C LEU A 60 3.80 -5.05 2.02
N GLY A 61 4.57 -4.37 1.17
CA GLY A 61 4.91 -2.94 1.25
C GLY A 61 6.33 -2.59 1.71
#